data_AF-A0A9D1M0P2-F1
#
_entry.id   AF-A0A9D1M0P2-F1
#
_cell.length_a   1.000
_cell.length_b   1.000
_cell.length_c   1.000
_cell.angle_alpha   90.00
_cell.angle_beta   90.00
_cell.angle_gamma   90.00
#
_symmetry.space_group_name_H-M   'P 1'
#
loop_
_entity.id
_entity.type
_entity.pdbx_description
1 polymer ?
#
loop_
_entity_poly.entity_id
_entity_poly.type
_entity_poly.pdbx_seq_one_letter_code
_entity_poly.pdbx_strand_id
1 'polypeptide(L)'
;MSRSGIVNVRMVITEEKILSNIDKVQKMINPKSKKQIVQLDEDSYFKDLVESIKTYLQEYPKKKNFPSSVYNAAYGLVEFATNQFEENTKQIEELIRQREKNISLGAELKGYLEIVQNKEKNWKEKIKDAQENFGEDIIESLSIIGRCRSKKSENYQSAQKLINARIGNLESNLHIEIDMERIEDRSKALSYIGIEIADALKEIPVPAEEVKEAPVQAVEEVAEEYVPETFEVKPSLWQRFKNSKFVRAIKYVMSIRVVLDLPALPEGKTEN
;
A
#
# COMPACT_ATOMS: atom_id res chain seq x y z
N MET A 1 23.19 -52.82 23.48
CA MET A 1 22.33 -51.67 23.17
C MET A 1 23.23 -50.45 22.96
N SER A 2 23.49 -50.07 21.71
CA SER A 2 24.23 -48.85 21.37
C SER A 2 23.23 -47.72 21.14
N ARG A 3 23.35 -46.65 21.93
CA ARG A 3 22.52 -45.44 21.81
C ARG A 3 22.76 -44.82 20.43
N SER A 4 21.73 -44.82 19.59
CA SER A 4 21.69 -44.02 18.36
C SER A 4 21.77 -42.56 18.78
N GLY A 5 22.89 -41.90 18.49
CA GLY A 5 23.04 -40.47 18.72
C GLY A 5 22.05 -39.74 17.82
N ILE A 6 21.14 -38.98 18.43
CA ILE A 6 20.27 -38.05 17.72
C ILE A 6 21.21 -36.98 17.12
N VAL A 7 21.56 -37.16 15.85
CA VAL A 7 22.28 -36.15 15.08
C VAL A 7 21.30 -34.99 14.92
N ASN A 8 21.52 -33.92 15.67
CA ASN A 8 20.86 -32.65 15.44
C ASN A 8 21.34 -32.13 14.08
N VAL A 9 20.61 -32.49 13.01
CA VAL A 9 20.78 -31.89 11.69
C VAL A 9 20.17 -30.49 11.77
N ARG A 10 20.85 -29.56 12.45
CA ARG A 10 20.63 -28.14 12.21
C ARG A 10 20.98 -27.92 10.74
N MET A 11 19.96 -27.81 9.90
CA MET A 11 20.12 -27.55 8.48
C MET A 11 20.91 -26.25 8.35
N VAL A 12 22.21 -26.34 8.05
CA VAL A 12 23.05 -25.16 7.87
C VAL A 12 22.49 -24.42 6.67
N ILE A 13 21.79 -23.32 6.93
CA ILE A 13 21.27 -22.48 5.86
C ILE A 13 22.49 -21.89 5.15
N THR A 14 22.71 -22.30 3.90
CA THR A 14 23.80 -21.80 3.07
C THR A 14 23.49 -20.40 2.55
N GLU A 15 24.53 -19.63 2.24
CA GLU A 15 24.42 -18.33 1.58
C GLU A 15 23.54 -18.39 0.32
N GLU A 16 23.77 -19.39 -0.53
CA GLU A 16 23.00 -19.62 -1.75
C GLU A 16 21.50 -19.81 -1.49
N LYS A 17 21.15 -20.49 -0.40
CA LYS A 17 19.75 -20.72 -0.01
C LYS A 17 19.08 -19.41 0.41
N ILE A 18 19.77 -18.52 1.12
CA ILE A 18 19.23 -17.22 1.51
C ILE A 18 19.09 -16.27 0.33
N LEU A 19 20.08 -16.23 -0.55
CA LEU A 19 19.98 -15.46 -1.80
C LEU A 19 18.78 -15.93 -2.64
N SER A 20 18.56 -17.24 -2.74
CA SER A 20 17.37 -17.80 -3.39
C SER A 20 16.06 -17.42 -2.69
N ASN A 21 16.03 -17.41 -1.37
CA ASN A 21 14.85 -17.00 -0.60
C ASN A 21 14.54 -15.50 -0.80
N ILE A 22 15.57 -14.64 -0.80
CA ILE A 22 15.42 -13.20 -1.07
C ILE A 22 14.82 -12.96 -2.47
N ASP A 23 15.35 -13.64 -3.50
CA ASP A 23 14.82 -13.52 -4.87
C ASP A 23 13.36 -14.00 -4.98
N LYS A 24 13.00 -15.09 -4.28
CA LYS A 24 11.61 -15.57 -4.22
C LYS A 24 10.69 -14.54 -3.58
N VAL A 25 11.07 -14.01 -2.41
CA VAL A 25 10.31 -12.96 -1.72
C VAL A 25 10.13 -11.75 -2.64
N GLN A 26 11.21 -11.28 -3.27
CA GLN A 26 11.17 -10.14 -4.20
C GLN A 26 10.20 -10.38 -5.37
N LYS A 27 10.15 -11.59 -5.93
CA LYS A 27 9.21 -11.94 -7.00
C LYS A 27 7.75 -11.96 -6.54
N MET A 28 7.48 -12.40 -5.32
CA MET A 28 6.13 -12.44 -4.73
C MET A 28 5.57 -11.03 -4.47
N ILE A 29 6.42 -10.09 -4.07
CA ILE A 29 5.99 -8.69 -3.80
C ILE A 29 6.03 -7.78 -5.02
N ASN A 30 6.51 -8.27 -6.17
CA ASN A 30 6.62 -7.46 -7.37
C ASN A 30 5.23 -7.27 -8.03
N PRO A 31 4.73 -6.04 -8.18
CA PRO A 31 3.40 -5.79 -8.75
C PRO A 31 3.27 -6.21 -10.22
N LYS A 32 4.39 -6.37 -10.94
CA LYS A 32 4.43 -6.82 -12.34
C LYS A 32 4.46 -8.34 -12.48
N SER A 33 4.65 -9.09 -11.40
CA SER A 33 4.66 -10.54 -11.48
C SER A 33 3.22 -11.05 -11.63
N LYS A 34 3.00 -11.97 -12.58
CA LYS A 34 1.68 -12.58 -12.83
C LYS A 34 1.21 -13.50 -11.69
N LYS A 35 2.01 -13.66 -10.63
CA LYS A 35 1.78 -14.66 -9.58
C LYS A 35 1.73 -13.98 -8.22
N GLN A 36 0.56 -14.13 -7.60
CA GLN A 36 0.29 -14.03 -6.17
C GLN A 36 0.06 -12.61 -5.63
N ILE A 37 -1.19 -12.34 -5.22
CA ILE A 37 -1.49 -11.28 -4.25
C ILE A 37 -1.11 -11.90 -2.90
N VAL A 38 -0.04 -11.41 -2.28
CA VAL A 38 0.35 -11.88 -0.95
C VAL A 38 -0.69 -11.37 0.05
N GLN A 39 -1.58 -12.26 0.50
CA GLN A 39 -2.40 -12.05 1.68
C GLN A 39 -1.55 -12.48 2.88
N LEU A 40 -0.93 -11.51 3.56
CA LEU A 40 0.04 -11.78 4.62
C LEU A 40 -0.48 -12.74 5.69
N ASP A 41 -1.77 -12.64 6.04
CA ASP A 41 -2.37 -13.45 7.10
C ASP A 41 -2.47 -14.94 6.73
N GLU A 42 -2.69 -15.25 5.45
CA GLU A 42 -2.93 -16.60 4.94
C GLU A 42 -1.69 -17.24 4.28
N ASP A 43 -0.69 -16.44 3.90
CA ASP A 43 0.51 -16.91 3.21
C ASP A 43 1.61 -17.33 4.20
N SER A 44 1.49 -18.54 4.74
CA SER A 44 2.51 -19.16 5.61
C SER A 44 3.85 -19.33 4.91
N TYR A 45 3.84 -19.65 3.61
CA TYR A 45 5.05 -19.79 2.81
C TYR A 45 5.86 -18.49 2.73
N PHE A 46 5.19 -17.37 2.51
CA PHE A 46 5.82 -16.04 2.52
C PHE A 46 6.43 -15.73 3.89
N LYS A 47 5.70 -15.98 4.97
CA LYS A 47 6.19 -15.78 6.35
C LYS A 47 7.43 -16.63 6.64
N ASP A 48 7.42 -17.90 6.28
CA ASP A 48 8.55 -18.83 6.45
C ASP A 48 9.80 -18.36 5.69
N LEU A 49 9.63 -17.81 4.48
CA LEU A 49 10.74 -17.27 3.69
C LEU A 49 11.36 -16.04 4.37
N VAL A 50 10.54 -15.10 4.83
CA VAL A 50 11.01 -13.90 5.54
C VAL A 50 11.66 -14.27 6.87
N GLU A 51 11.08 -15.20 7.63
CA GLU A 51 11.65 -15.69 8.89
C GLU A 51 12.98 -16.43 8.68
N SER A 52 13.10 -17.20 7.60
CA SER A 52 14.37 -17.82 7.22
C SER A 52 15.45 -16.78 6.93
N ILE A 53 15.11 -15.67 6.26
CA ILE A 53 16.05 -14.57 5.99
C ILE A 53 16.43 -13.88 7.31
N LYS A 54 15.43 -13.53 8.13
CA LYS A 54 15.64 -12.91 9.45
C LYS A 54 16.56 -13.75 10.34
N THR A 55 16.28 -15.04 10.47
CA THR A 55 17.05 -15.96 11.32
C THR A 55 18.50 -16.01 10.86
N TYR A 56 18.75 -16.08 9.55
CA TYR A 56 20.12 -16.03 9.02
C TYR A 56 20.82 -14.71 9.34
N LEU A 57 20.12 -13.58 9.14
CA LEU A 57 20.66 -12.25 9.45
C LEU A 57 20.94 -12.05 10.96
N GLN A 58 20.21 -12.71 11.87
CA GLN A 58 20.45 -12.62 13.31
C GLN A 58 21.51 -13.63 13.82
N GLU A 59 21.60 -14.81 13.21
CA GLU A 59 22.54 -15.85 13.64
C GLU A 59 23.97 -15.61 13.12
N TYR A 60 24.10 -15.06 11.91
CA TYR A 60 25.39 -14.85 11.25
C TYR A 60 26.28 -13.71 11.81
N PRO A 61 25.79 -12.57 12.36
CA PRO A 61 26.66 -11.49 12.88
C PRO A 61 27.60 -11.92 14.01
N LYS A 62 27.48 -13.15 14.52
CA LYS A 62 28.43 -13.76 15.48
C LYS A 62 29.71 -14.31 14.82
N LYS A 63 29.86 -14.22 13.49
CA LYS A 63 31.08 -14.57 12.72
C LYS A 63 31.81 -13.30 12.27
N LYS A 64 33.16 -13.33 12.25
CA LYS A 64 34.01 -12.14 12.06
C LYS A 64 33.70 -11.30 10.79
N ASN A 65 33.29 -11.91 9.68
CA ASN A 65 32.93 -11.21 8.44
C ASN A 65 31.58 -11.74 7.90
N PHE A 66 30.62 -10.84 7.67
CA PHE A 66 29.32 -11.16 7.08
C PHE A 66 29.39 -11.10 5.53
N PRO A 67 28.75 -12.00 4.76
CA PRO A 67 28.82 -12.00 3.31
C PRO A 67 28.19 -10.74 2.70
N SER A 68 28.99 -9.97 1.96
CA SER A 68 28.54 -8.72 1.31
C SER A 68 27.42 -8.96 0.30
N SER A 69 27.42 -10.11 -0.37
CA SER A 69 26.37 -10.58 -1.29
C SER A 69 24.99 -10.62 -0.61
N VAL A 70 24.90 -11.29 0.54
CA VAL A 70 23.65 -11.42 1.31
C VAL A 70 23.23 -10.08 1.89
N TYR A 71 24.20 -9.27 2.35
CA TYR A 71 23.93 -7.95 2.91
C TYR A 71 23.28 -7.06 1.84
N ASN A 72 23.92 -6.96 0.67
CA ASN A 72 23.43 -6.17 -0.45
C ASN A 72 22.07 -6.67 -0.96
N ALA A 73 21.86 -7.99 -1.02
CA ALA A 73 20.59 -8.56 -1.45
C ALA A 73 19.45 -8.26 -0.45
N ALA A 74 19.69 -8.45 0.84
CA ALA A 74 18.70 -8.15 1.89
C ALA A 74 18.40 -6.64 1.94
N TYR A 75 19.43 -5.82 1.77
CA TYR A 75 19.30 -4.37 1.69
C TYR A 75 18.46 -3.94 0.49
N GLY A 76 18.75 -4.48 -0.69
CA GLY A 76 17.99 -4.22 -1.92
C GLY A 76 16.53 -4.68 -1.80
N LEU A 77 16.27 -5.77 -1.09
CA LEU A 77 14.91 -6.23 -0.80
C LEU A 77 14.14 -5.23 0.08
N VAL A 78 14.75 -4.72 1.14
CA VAL A 78 14.14 -3.69 2.01
C VAL A 78 13.91 -2.39 1.27
N GLU A 79 14.87 -1.94 0.46
CA GLU A 79 14.73 -0.75 -0.38
C GLU A 79 13.60 -0.91 -1.39
N PHE A 80 13.55 -2.05 -2.09
CA PHE A 80 12.47 -2.35 -3.01
C PHE A 80 11.12 -2.35 -2.30
N ALA A 81 11.01 -3.01 -1.14
CA ALA A 81 9.78 -3.06 -0.37
C ALA A 81 9.31 -1.67 0.08
N THR A 82 10.25 -0.81 0.50
CA THR A 82 9.98 0.58 0.91
C THR A 82 9.47 1.41 -0.26
N ASN A 83 10.14 1.34 -1.42
CA ASN A 83 9.73 2.08 -2.62
C ASN A 83 8.33 1.65 -3.10
N GLN A 84 8.03 0.35 -3.05
CA GLN A 84 6.70 -0.16 -3.39
C GLN A 84 5.64 0.29 -2.38
N PHE A 85 5.97 0.35 -1.10
CA PHE A 85 5.05 0.84 -0.07
C PHE A 85 4.71 2.32 -0.26
N GLU A 86 5.71 3.15 -0.59
CA GLU A 86 5.49 4.56 -0.89
C GLU A 86 4.60 4.76 -2.13
N GLU A 87 4.79 3.94 -3.17
CA GLU A 87 3.94 4.00 -4.36
C GLU A 87 2.50 3.56 -4.07
N ASN A 88 2.32 2.49 -3.30
CA ASN A 88 1.00 2.07 -2.82
C ASN A 88 0.31 3.17 -2.00
N THR A 89 1.06 3.90 -1.17
CA THR A 89 0.52 5.00 -0.37
C THR A 89 -0.04 6.11 -1.25
N LYS A 90 0.66 6.48 -2.34
CA LYS A 90 0.15 7.47 -3.31
C LYS A 90 -1.11 6.99 -4.02
N GLN A 91 -1.16 5.70 -4.38
CA GLN A 91 -2.34 5.11 -5.01
C GLN A 91 -3.55 5.13 -4.07
N ILE A 92 -3.36 4.80 -2.79
CA ILE A 92 -4.41 4.93 -1.77
C ILE A 92 -4.87 6.39 -1.63
N GLU A 93 -3.93 7.34 -1.60
CA GLU A 93 -4.29 8.77 -1.51
C GLU A 93 -5.17 9.21 -2.69
N GLU A 94 -4.84 8.79 -3.91
CA GLU A 94 -5.65 9.09 -5.10
C GLU A 94 -7.03 8.44 -5.03
N LEU A 95 -7.11 7.18 -4.59
CA LEU A 95 -8.38 6.47 -4.38
C LEU A 95 -9.26 7.16 -3.32
N ILE A 96 -8.66 7.68 -2.25
CA ILE A 96 -9.38 8.45 -1.21
C ILE A 96 -9.94 9.75 -1.80
N ARG A 97 -9.15 10.51 -2.57
CA ARG A 97 -9.63 11.74 -3.22
C ARG A 97 -10.77 11.46 -4.19
N GLN A 98 -10.69 10.36 -4.94
CA GLN A 98 -11.77 9.92 -5.82
C GLN A 98 -13.03 9.57 -5.04
N ARG A 99 -12.90 8.86 -3.92
CA ARG A 99 -14.02 8.56 -3.01
C ARG A 99 -14.66 9.83 -2.46
N GLU A 100 -13.86 10.78 -1.98
CA GLU A 100 -14.36 12.07 -1.48
C GLU A 100 -15.13 12.83 -2.55
N LYS A 101 -14.59 12.90 -3.78
CA LYS A 101 -15.28 13.49 -4.93
C LYS A 101 -16.59 12.78 -5.22
N ASN A 102 -16.61 11.45 -5.21
CA ASN A 102 -17.82 10.67 -5.47
C ASN A 102 -18.88 10.88 -4.38
N ILE A 103 -18.49 10.95 -3.11
CA ILE A 103 -19.40 11.27 -2.00
C ILE A 103 -20.00 12.67 -2.19
N SER A 104 -19.19 13.66 -2.57
CA SER A 104 -19.67 15.01 -2.88
C SER A 104 -20.69 15.00 -4.02
N LEU A 105 -20.38 14.32 -5.12
CA LEU A 105 -21.29 14.17 -6.26
C LEU A 105 -22.58 13.41 -5.87
N GLY A 106 -22.48 12.39 -5.03
CA GLY A 106 -23.64 11.65 -4.51
C GLY A 106 -24.56 12.57 -3.70
N ALA A 107 -23.98 13.39 -2.83
CA ALA A 107 -24.72 14.38 -2.03
C ALA A 107 -25.38 15.46 -2.90
N GLU A 108 -24.66 15.99 -3.89
CA GLU A 108 -25.20 16.94 -4.87
C GLU A 108 -26.38 16.34 -5.65
N LEU A 109 -26.22 15.12 -6.18
CA LEU A 109 -27.26 14.44 -6.94
C LEU A 109 -28.50 14.16 -6.09
N LYS A 110 -28.31 13.80 -4.82
CA LYS A 110 -29.39 13.62 -3.86
C LYS A 110 -30.12 14.93 -3.58
N GLY A 111 -29.39 16.04 -3.43
CA GLY A 111 -29.97 17.38 -3.32
C GLY A 111 -30.81 17.76 -4.54
N TYR A 112 -30.29 17.53 -5.75
CA TYR A 112 -31.06 17.75 -6.98
C TYR A 112 -32.31 16.87 -7.07
N LEU A 113 -32.20 15.60 -6.67
CA LEU A 113 -33.34 14.70 -6.63
C LEU A 113 -34.45 15.23 -5.68
N GLU A 114 -34.08 15.73 -4.50
CA GLU A 114 -35.02 16.31 -3.53
C GLU A 114 -35.69 17.58 -4.06
N ILE A 115 -34.91 18.51 -4.63
CA ILE A 115 -35.39 19.75 -5.27
C ILE A 115 -36.49 19.44 -6.30
N VAL A 116 -36.23 18.42 -7.13
CA VAL A 116 -37.09 18.01 -8.24
C VAL A 116 -38.34 17.29 -7.74
N GLN A 117 -38.20 16.41 -6.73
CA GLN A 117 -39.32 15.70 -6.12
C GLN A 117 -40.27 16.64 -5.38
N ASN A 118 -39.73 17.67 -4.72
CA ASN A 118 -40.49 18.69 -4.01
C ASN A 118 -41.02 19.80 -4.93
N LYS A 119 -40.58 19.81 -6.20
CA LYS A 119 -40.93 20.83 -7.21
C LYS A 119 -40.69 22.24 -6.68
N GLU A 120 -39.52 22.45 -6.09
CA GLU A 120 -39.13 23.76 -5.60
C GLU A 120 -39.19 24.82 -6.70
N LYS A 121 -39.34 26.09 -6.29
CA LYS A 121 -39.27 27.20 -7.24
C LYS A 121 -37.93 27.15 -7.99
N ASN A 122 -38.00 27.35 -9.30
CA ASN A 122 -36.85 27.35 -10.22
C ASN A 122 -36.05 26.04 -10.26
N TRP A 123 -36.65 24.88 -9.93
CA TRP A 123 -35.98 23.58 -10.04
C TRP A 123 -35.36 23.32 -11.43
N LYS A 124 -35.97 23.84 -12.50
CA LYS A 124 -35.45 23.72 -13.88
C LYS A 124 -34.13 24.45 -14.09
N GLU A 125 -33.93 25.58 -13.42
CA GLU A 125 -32.67 26.33 -13.48
C GLU A 125 -31.61 25.60 -12.65
N LYS A 126 -31.95 25.15 -11.44
CA LYS A 126 -31.05 24.37 -10.59
C LYS A 126 -30.54 23.09 -11.28
N ILE A 127 -31.36 22.41 -12.09
CA ILE A 127 -30.91 21.25 -12.88
C ILE A 127 -29.88 21.64 -13.96
N LYS A 128 -29.91 22.86 -14.50
CA LYS A 128 -28.91 23.27 -15.50
C LYS A 128 -27.51 23.30 -14.88
N ASP A 129 -27.40 23.74 -13.64
CA ASP A 129 -26.13 23.74 -12.90
C ASP A 129 -25.58 22.30 -12.74
N ALA A 130 -26.48 21.31 -12.63
CA ALA A 130 -26.10 19.90 -12.55
C ALA A 130 -25.46 19.37 -13.86
N GLN A 131 -25.63 20.04 -15.00
CA GLN A 131 -25.06 19.60 -16.29
C GLN A 131 -23.53 19.66 -16.31
N GLU A 132 -22.91 20.44 -15.44
CA GLU A 132 -21.44 20.51 -15.33
C GLU A 132 -20.85 19.22 -14.74
N ASN A 133 -21.58 18.59 -13.82
CA ASN A 133 -21.10 17.46 -13.01
C ASN A 133 -21.71 16.11 -13.41
N PHE A 134 -22.86 16.10 -14.09
CA PHE A 134 -23.61 14.89 -14.42
C PHE A 134 -23.90 14.77 -15.92
N GLY A 135 -23.91 13.52 -16.40
CA GLY A 135 -24.23 13.20 -17.80
C GLY A 135 -25.68 13.49 -18.18
N GLU A 136 -25.93 13.58 -19.49
CA GLU A 136 -27.26 13.90 -20.04
C GLU A 136 -28.36 12.95 -19.58
N ASP A 137 -28.04 11.67 -19.37
CA ASP A 137 -28.95 10.62 -18.88
C ASP A 137 -29.50 10.93 -17.48
N ILE A 138 -28.65 11.46 -16.59
CA ILE A 138 -29.02 11.88 -15.24
C ILE A 138 -29.91 13.13 -15.30
N ILE A 139 -29.55 14.09 -16.15
CA ILE A 139 -30.28 15.34 -16.31
C ILE A 139 -31.67 15.12 -16.90
N GLU A 140 -31.78 14.22 -17.88
CA GLU A 140 -33.05 13.80 -18.45
C GLU A 140 -33.91 13.10 -17.39
N SER A 141 -33.33 12.18 -16.62
CA SER A 141 -34.03 11.48 -15.55
C SER A 141 -34.56 12.43 -14.48
N LEU A 142 -33.77 13.41 -14.03
CA LEU A 142 -34.21 14.47 -13.12
C LEU A 142 -35.33 15.31 -13.76
N SER A 143 -35.21 15.64 -15.05
CA SER A 143 -36.25 16.39 -15.77
C SER A 143 -37.57 15.64 -15.85
N ILE A 144 -37.55 14.32 -16.08
CA ILE A 144 -38.73 13.45 -16.09
C ILE A 144 -39.40 13.45 -14.71
N ILE A 145 -38.62 13.28 -13.64
CA ILE A 145 -39.12 13.28 -12.25
C ILE A 145 -39.82 14.61 -11.94
N GLY A 146 -39.24 15.75 -12.31
CA GLY A 146 -39.79 17.08 -11.99
C GLY A 146 -41.03 17.44 -12.79
N ARG A 147 -41.12 16.99 -14.05
CA ARG A 147 -42.30 17.22 -14.91
C ARG A 147 -43.46 16.32 -14.55
N CYS A 148 -43.20 15.13 -14.01
CA CYS A 148 -44.26 14.16 -13.79
C CYS A 148 -45.25 14.62 -12.71
N ARG A 149 -46.54 14.38 -12.96
CA ARG A 149 -47.62 14.71 -12.01
C ARG A 149 -47.87 13.58 -11.00
N SER A 150 -47.54 12.35 -11.36
CA SER A 150 -47.80 11.15 -10.55
C SER A 150 -46.51 10.38 -10.31
N LYS A 151 -46.23 10.06 -9.05
CA LYS A 151 -45.11 9.18 -8.66
C LYS A 151 -45.33 7.71 -9.06
N LYS A 152 -46.52 7.36 -9.58
CA LYS A 152 -46.88 5.99 -9.98
C LYS A 152 -46.66 5.70 -11.46
N SER A 153 -46.34 6.70 -12.29
CA SER A 153 -46.09 6.45 -13.72
C SER A 153 -44.81 5.64 -13.89
N GLU A 154 -44.81 4.72 -14.84
CA GLU A 154 -43.64 3.89 -15.16
C GLU A 154 -42.37 4.73 -15.38
N ASN A 155 -42.43 5.74 -16.26
CA ASN A 155 -41.32 6.66 -16.55
C ASN A 155 -40.75 7.36 -15.31
N TYR A 156 -41.59 7.68 -14.32
CA TYR A 156 -41.11 8.30 -13.08
C TYR A 156 -40.36 7.28 -12.22
N GLN A 157 -40.89 6.06 -12.10
CA GLN A 157 -40.26 5.01 -11.30
C GLN A 157 -38.95 4.54 -11.92
N SER A 158 -38.87 4.42 -13.24
CA SER A 158 -37.63 4.08 -13.93
C SER A 158 -36.58 5.19 -13.80
N ALA A 159 -36.95 6.45 -14.02
CA ALA A 159 -36.04 7.59 -13.79
C ALA A 159 -35.56 7.66 -12.32
N GLN A 160 -36.46 7.47 -11.36
CA GLN A 160 -36.10 7.46 -9.94
C GLN A 160 -35.16 6.31 -9.58
N LYS A 161 -35.39 5.11 -10.12
CA LYS A 161 -34.49 3.95 -9.92
C LYS A 161 -33.10 4.23 -10.49
N LEU A 162 -33.01 4.84 -11.67
CA LEU A 162 -31.74 5.20 -12.29
C LEU A 162 -30.95 6.18 -11.42
N ILE A 163 -31.59 7.26 -10.96
CA ILE A 163 -30.94 8.24 -10.08
C ILE A 163 -30.51 7.61 -8.74
N ASN A 164 -31.39 6.83 -8.10
CA ASN A 164 -31.05 6.16 -6.84
C ASN A 164 -29.91 5.16 -7.01
N ALA A 165 -29.86 4.42 -8.12
CA ALA A 165 -28.75 3.53 -8.42
C ALA A 165 -27.45 4.31 -8.62
N ARG A 166 -27.50 5.46 -9.30
CA ARG A 166 -26.33 6.34 -9.47
C ARG A 166 -25.83 6.89 -8.14
N ILE A 167 -26.73 7.37 -7.28
CA ILE A 167 -26.41 7.82 -5.91
C ILE A 167 -25.77 6.67 -5.13
N GLY A 168 -26.38 5.49 -5.13
CA GLY A 168 -25.84 4.32 -4.42
C GLY A 168 -24.45 3.92 -4.89
N ASN A 169 -24.16 4.00 -6.19
CA ASN A 169 -22.82 3.73 -6.73
C ASN A 169 -21.80 4.79 -6.29
N LEU A 170 -22.19 6.08 -6.27
CA LEU A 170 -21.36 7.20 -5.83
C LEU A 170 -21.11 7.21 -4.32
N GLU A 171 -22.06 6.73 -3.52
CA GLU A 171 -21.92 6.64 -2.06
C GLU A 171 -21.14 5.38 -1.65
N SER A 172 -21.53 4.21 -2.18
CA SER A 172 -20.91 2.92 -1.80
C SER A 172 -19.44 2.84 -2.21
N ASN A 173 -19.06 3.39 -3.37
CA ASN A 173 -17.68 3.35 -3.87
C ASN A 173 -17.04 1.95 -3.81
N LEU A 174 -17.83 0.89 -3.97
CA LEU A 174 -17.41 -0.50 -3.72
C LEU A 174 -16.11 -0.87 -4.47
N HIS A 175 -15.97 -0.42 -5.72
CA HIS A 175 -14.77 -0.66 -6.50
C HIS A 175 -13.51 -0.04 -5.88
N ILE A 176 -13.63 1.17 -5.33
CA ILE A 176 -12.53 1.87 -4.65
C ILE A 176 -12.20 1.14 -3.35
N GLU A 177 -13.20 0.68 -2.60
CA GLU A 177 -13.00 -0.06 -1.36
C GLU A 177 -12.26 -1.39 -1.59
N ILE A 178 -12.68 -2.16 -2.59
CA ILE A 178 -11.99 -3.41 -2.97
C ILE A 178 -10.55 -3.15 -3.42
N ASP A 179 -10.33 -2.09 -4.21
CA ASP A 179 -8.98 -1.72 -4.66
C ASP A 179 -8.09 -1.26 -3.49
N MET A 180 -8.64 -0.50 -2.53
CA MET A 180 -7.94 -0.08 -1.32
C MET A 180 -7.56 -1.29 -0.45
N GLU A 181 -8.49 -2.23 -0.21
CA GLU A 181 -8.23 -3.44 0.58
C GLU A 181 -7.10 -4.28 -0.05
N ARG A 182 -7.14 -4.46 -1.38
CA ARG A 182 -6.10 -5.18 -2.11
C ARG A 182 -4.72 -4.50 -1.99
N ILE A 183 -4.67 -3.16 -2.03
CA ILE A 183 -3.42 -2.42 -1.87
C ILE A 183 -2.97 -2.45 -0.41
N GLU A 184 -3.89 -2.43 0.54
CA GLU A 184 -3.61 -2.53 1.97
C GLU A 184 -2.93 -3.87 2.30
N ASP A 185 -3.46 -4.99 1.83
CA ASP A 185 -2.89 -6.32 2.08
C ASP A 185 -1.48 -6.45 1.52
N ARG A 186 -1.24 -5.93 0.31
CA ARG A 186 0.12 -5.83 -0.26
C ARG A 186 1.01 -4.96 0.61
N SER A 187 0.50 -3.83 1.10
CA SER A 187 1.24 -2.89 1.94
C SER A 187 1.60 -3.50 3.31
N LYS A 188 0.75 -4.36 3.88
CA LYS A 188 1.08 -5.14 5.08
C LYS A 188 2.26 -6.07 4.83
N ALA A 189 2.26 -6.81 3.72
CA ALA A 189 3.36 -7.71 3.37
C ALA A 189 4.69 -6.95 3.15
N LEU A 190 4.64 -5.81 2.45
CA LEU A 190 5.79 -4.92 2.26
C LEU A 190 6.30 -4.36 3.60
N SER A 191 5.38 -3.95 4.48
CA SER A 191 5.72 -3.47 5.82
C SER A 191 6.34 -4.58 6.68
N TYR A 192 5.86 -5.81 6.58
CA TYR A 192 6.39 -6.96 7.31
C TYR A 192 7.86 -7.22 6.94
N ILE A 193 8.18 -7.22 5.65
CA ILE A 193 9.58 -7.29 5.17
C ILE A 193 10.40 -6.14 5.74
N GLY A 194 9.88 -4.91 5.63
CA GLY A 194 10.57 -3.71 6.09
C GLY A 194 10.82 -3.68 7.60
N ILE A 195 9.99 -4.33 8.40
CA ILE A 195 10.19 -4.43 9.86
C ILE A 195 11.17 -5.55 10.16
N GLU A 196 10.85 -6.78 9.74
CA GLU A 196 11.58 -7.98 10.15
C GLU A 196 13.01 -8.05 9.62
N ILE A 197 13.21 -7.67 8.34
CA ILE A 197 14.53 -7.74 7.70
C ILE A 197 15.35 -6.50 8.03
N ALA A 198 14.74 -5.30 8.03
CA ALA A 198 15.50 -4.10 8.34
C ALA A 198 15.97 -4.11 9.80
N ASP A 199 15.18 -4.60 10.75
CA ASP A 199 15.59 -4.74 12.15
C ASP A 199 16.79 -5.68 12.30
N ALA A 200 16.80 -6.82 11.61
CA ALA A 200 17.93 -7.73 11.62
C ALA A 200 19.20 -7.14 10.97
N LEU A 201 19.05 -6.32 9.93
CA LEU A 201 20.17 -5.62 9.28
C LEU A 201 20.80 -4.54 10.18
N LYS A 202 20.10 -4.01 11.19
CA LYS A 202 20.64 -2.98 12.11
C LYS A 202 21.80 -3.51 12.95
N GLU A 203 21.75 -4.79 13.27
CA GLU A 203 22.71 -5.45 14.14
C GLU A 203 23.97 -5.90 13.37
N ILE A 204 23.90 -5.92 12.04
CA ILE A 204 25.03 -6.29 11.18
C ILE A 204 25.86 -5.03 10.87
N PRO A 205 27.15 -4.99 11.21
CA PRO A 205 28.01 -3.90 10.78
C PRO A 205 28.10 -3.92 9.24
N VAL A 206 28.03 -2.74 8.61
CA VAL A 206 28.18 -2.60 7.16
C VAL A 206 29.46 -3.34 6.76
N PRO A 207 29.39 -4.37 5.89
CA PRO A 207 30.58 -5.06 5.43
C PRO A 207 31.53 -4.02 4.86
N ALA A 208 32.78 -4.00 5.32
CA ALA A 208 33.80 -3.23 4.63
C ALA A 208 33.78 -3.71 3.17
N GLU A 209 33.65 -2.79 2.22
CA GLU A 209 33.83 -3.13 0.81
C GLU A 209 35.26 -3.68 0.69
N GLU A 210 35.38 -5.01 0.62
CA GLU A 210 36.59 -5.63 0.10
C GLU A 210 36.67 -5.16 -1.34
N VAL A 211 37.41 -4.07 -1.55
CA VAL A 211 37.96 -3.69 -2.84
C VAL A 211 38.55 -4.98 -3.38
N LYS A 212 37.90 -5.56 -4.39
CA LYS A 212 38.46 -6.70 -5.11
C LYS A 212 39.78 -6.20 -5.68
N GLU A 213 40.89 -6.49 -5.00
CA GLU A 213 42.21 -6.32 -5.55
C GLU A 213 42.28 -7.22 -6.80
N ALA A 214 42.02 -6.61 -7.96
CA ALA A 214 42.40 -7.18 -9.23
C ALA A 214 43.92 -7.44 -9.19
N PRO A 215 44.41 -8.54 -9.80
CA PRO A 215 45.79 -8.96 -9.62
C PRO A 215 46.73 -7.87 -10.14
N VAL A 216 47.64 -7.45 -9.27
CA VAL A 216 48.70 -6.49 -9.50
C VAL A 216 49.55 -6.93 -10.70
N GLN A 217 49.42 -6.26 -11.83
CA GLN A 217 50.48 -6.18 -12.83
C GLN A 217 51.15 -4.82 -12.69
N ALA A 218 52.43 -4.88 -12.33
CA ALA A 218 53.31 -3.76 -12.09
C ALA A 218 53.43 -2.84 -13.32
N VAL A 219 53.18 -1.55 -13.13
CA VAL A 219 53.91 -0.45 -13.77
C VAL A 219 54.00 0.69 -12.75
N GLU A 220 55.22 1.02 -12.35
CA GLU A 220 55.59 2.15 -11.49
C GLU A 220 55.34 3.50 -12.15
N GLU A 221 55.13 4.51 -11.29
CA GLU A 221 55.26 5.96 -11.51
C GLU A 221 54.29 6.64 -12.48
N VAL A 222 53.30 7.37 -11.95
CA VAL A 222 53.22 8.85 -11.97
C VAL A 222 52.23 9.28 -10.89
N ALA A 223 52.74 9.98 -9.87
CA ALA A 223 51.91 10.81 -9.00
C ALA A 223 51.67 12.14 -9.73
N GLU A 224 50.41 12.52 -9.94
CA GLU A 224 49.88 13.84 -9.55
C GLU A 224 48.40 14.00 -9.95
N GLU A 225 47.63 14.39 -8.94
CA GLU A 225 46.54 15.35 -9.04
C GLU A 225 45.24 14.94 -9.77
N TYR A 226 44.31 14.37 -9.01
CA TYR A 226 42.90 14.75 -9.15
C TYR A 226 42.22 14.88 -7.79
N VAL A 227 41.82 16.13 -7.54
CA VAL A 227 40.98 16.73 -6.50
C VAL A 227 40.04 15.75 -5.77
N PRO A 228 39.89 15.83 -4.43
CA PRO A 228 38.89 15.05 -3.72
C PRO A 228 37.50 15.55 -4.14
N GLU A 229 36.86 14.85 -5.09
CA GLU A 229 35.42 14.92 -5.18
C GLU A 229 34.88 14.43 -3.85
N THR A 230 34.37 15.39 -3.08
CA THR A 230 33.62 15.18 -1.86
C THR A 230 32.56 14.14 -2.16
N PHE A 231 32.82 12.90 -1.74
CA PHE A 231 31.82 11.85 -1.68
C PHE A 231 30.81 12.33 -0.65
N GLU A 232 29.81 13.09 -1.12
CA GLU A 232 28.68 13.51 -0.33
C GLU A 232 28.11 12.24 0.28
N VAL A 233 28.30 12.09 1.59
CA VAL A 233 27.78 10.98 2.37
C VAL A 233 26.28 11.02 2.16
N LYS A 234 25.78 10.20 1.23
CA LYS A 234 24.34 10.01 1.01
C LYS A 234 23.74 9.83 2.41
N PRO A 235 22.74 10.63 2.80
CA PRO A 235 22.18 10.52 4.13
C PRO A 235 21.82 9.07 4.37
N SER A 236 22.25 8.53 5.52
CA SER A 236 22.04 7.15 5.90
C SER A 236 20.59 6.78 5.60
N LEU A 237 20.38 5.76 4.78
CA LEU A 237 19.04 5.33 4.38
C LEU A 237 18.17 4.93 5.60
N TRP A 238 18.81 4.73 6.75
CA TRP A 238 18.22 4.63 8.08
C TRP A 238 17.58 5.94 8.60
N GLN A 239 18.20 7.09 8.33
CA GLN A 239 17.57 8.41 8.54
C GLN A 239 16.45 8.64 7.54
N ARG A 240 16.57 8.16 6.29
CA ARG A 240 15.44 8.15 5.34
C ARG A 240 14.31 7.22 5.80
N PHE A 241 14.60 6.07 6.40
CA PHE A 241 13.61 5.16 6.97
C PHE A 241 12.88 5.77 8.18
N LYS A 242 13.62 6.38 9.12
CA LYS A 242 13.06 7.06 10.30
C LYS A 242 12.31 8.36 9.96
N ASN A 243 12.77 9.12 8.96
CA ASN A 243 12.16 10.38 8.53
C ASN A 243 11.20 10.23 7.34
N SER A 244 11.08 9.04 6.72
CA SER A 244 10.14 8.82 5.63
C SER A 244 8.73 8.90 6.20
N LYS A 245 7.82 9.40 5.38
CA LYS A 245 6.38 9.32 5.60
C LYS A 245 5.93 7.88 5.94
N PHE A 246 6.75 6.87 5.68
CA PHE A 246 6.62 5.47 6.12
C PHE A 246 6.10 5.27 7.56
N VAL A 247 6.81 5.75 8.61
CA VAL A 247 6.37 5.53 10.02
C VAL A 247 5.05 6.26 10.32
N ARG A 248 4.84 7.42 9.69
CA ARG A 248 3.62 8.23 9.86
C ARG A 248 2.45 7.66 9.07
N ALA A 249 2.69 7.05 7.90
CA ALA A 249 1.72 6.41 7.02
C ALA A 249 1.27 5.07 7.60
N ILE A 250 2.18 4.27 8.17
CA ILE A 250 1.83 3.05 8.93
C ILE A 250 0.91 3.42 10.10
N LYS A 251 1.23 4.49 10.85
CA LYS A 251 0.36 4.98 11.93
C LYS A 251 -0.99 5.45 11.40
N TYR A 252 -1.04 6.16 10.26
CA TYR A 252 -2.28 6.63 9.64
C TYR A 252 -3.16 5.48 9.15
N VAL A 253 -2.62 4.52 8.39
CA VAL A 253 -3.33 3.33 7.88
C VAL A 253 -3.86 2.46 9.02
N MET A 254 -3.05 2.22 10.07
CA MET A 254 -3.51 1.54 11.29
C MET A 254 -4.58 2.36 12.04
N SER A 255 -4.47 3.69 12.09
CA SER A 255 -5.44 4.56 12.78
C SER A 255 -6.76 4.75 12.03
N ILE A 256 -6.78 4.63 10.69
CA ILE A 256 -8.01 4.58 9.90
C ILE A 256 -8.86 3.38 10.35
N ARG A 257 -8.22 2.26 10.71
CA ARG A 257 -8.89 1.08 11.27
C ARG A 257 -9.46 1.31 12.69
N VAL A 258 -8.81 2.14 13.51
CA VAL A 258 -9.27 2.46 14.88
C VAL A 258 -10.39 3.52 14.90
N VAL A 259 -10.43 4.40 13.89
CA VAL A 259 -11.44 5.48 13.80
C VAL A 259 -12.69 5.05 13.01
N LEU A 260 -12.66 3.91 12.31
CA LEU A 260 -13.82 3.32 11.63
C LEU A 260 -14.75 2.52 12.55
N ASP A 261 -14.37 2.27 13.81
CA ASP A 261 -15.35 1.98 14.86
C ASP A 261 -16.05 3.30 15.21
N LEU A 262 -17.06 3.64 14.41
CA LEU A 262 -18.01 4.70 14.70
C LEU A 262 -18.51 4.52 16.15
N PRO A 263 -18.25 5.45 17.09
CA PRO A 263 -19.09 5.51 18.27
C PRO A 263 -20.49 5.81 17.75
N ALA A 264 -21.38 4.82 17.89
CA ALA A 264 -22.80 5.01 17.67
C ALA A 264 -23.22 6.32 18.36
N LEU A 265 -23.78 7.23 17.57
CA LEU A 265 -24.34 8.49 18.04
C LEU A 265 -25.22 8.22 19.27
N PRO A 266 -25.12 9.03 20.35
CA PRO A 266 -25.94 8.82 21.53
C PRO A 266 -27.41 9.00 21.15
N GLU A 267 -28.17 7.91 21.26
CA GLU A 267 -29.62 7.93 21.09
C GLU A 267 -30.21 8.99 22.03
N GLY A 268 -30.98 9.89 21.42
CA GLY A 268 -31.60 11.01 22.11
C GLY A 268 -32.49 10.54 23.24
N LYS A 269 -32.34 11.19 24.40
CA LYS A 269 -33.30 11.15 25.50
C LYS A 269 -34.72 11.33 24.96
N THR A 270 -35.59 10.36 25.20
CA THR A 270 -37.04 10.60 25.24
C THR A 270 -37.46 10.68 26.69
N GLU A 271 -37.66 11.91 27.16
CA GLU A 271 -38.51 12.18 28.32
C GLU A 271 -39.95 11.81 27.95
N ASN A 272 -40.58 10.98 28.78
CA ASN A 272 -41.97 11.05 29.22
C ASN A 272 -42.21 10.03 30.34
#